data_AF-A0A817L0N0-F1
#
_entry.id   AF-A0A817L0N0-F1
#
_cell.length_a   1.000
_cell.length_b   1.000
_cell.length_c   1.000
_cell.angle_alpha   90.00
_cell.angle_beta   90.00
_cell.angle_gamma   90.00
#
_symmetry.space_group_name_H-M   'P 1'
#
loop_
_entity.id
_entity.type
_entity.pdbx_description
1 polymer ?
#
loop_
_entity_poly.entity_id
_entity_poly.type
_entity_poly.pdbx_seq_one_letter_code
_entity_poly.pdbx_strand_id
1 'polypeptide(L)'
;TYPYVTSSNCSIGGVCTGLGLAPKYIGDIYGVVKAYTTRVGDGVFPTELKNEIGEHLQTRGREWGVTTGRKRRCGWLDLVLLRYTTMINGFTALCLTKLDTLDELGEIKVATTYKRNGVELPSFPASVDTMHDIEVEYVTFPGWRGRSTSDCRTFNSLPHNARLYIQFIEQYLGVPVKWIGVAEIDSVRQRQASHKSNLPSDSISTIAYTDEIALKRHLNLWSGICFIVGIIIGSGIFVSPKSVLKYTESVGLCLTIWVVSGIVALLGALCFAEIGTIIPRSGAELAYMKEGIGSVHERTGDILAYLFNWTNTLILKPASAAVLTMSFAEYFLSGIMDECGPPEELIKITSVFTLLVLMNINCISVSAANRLNIIFVICKVVTVMTVIIVGIVRIAQGHTQYLQNGFDGTTRKPLSVALAFYAGLWAYDGWNSLNSVTEELKNPQRNLWLSIVLALPSVIVLYFLTNISYFTVMNKAVLLSSNAVAVTWGELVLGRIAAHALPILIGISALGSANGSLFSSARYCMVGAQYGYLPQIFSYIQKDRLTPLPSIVLQ
;
A
#
# COMPACT_ATOMS: atom_id res chain seq x y z
N THR A 1 -27.37 -4.58 9.09
CA THR A 1 -26.60 -3.33 8.84
C THR A 1 -25.92 -3.34 7.48
N TYR A 2 -25.37 -4.47 7.01
CA TYR A 2 -24.96 -4.68 5.62
C TYR A 2 -26.12 -4.77 4.62
N PRO A 3 -25.88 -4.55 3.31
CA PRO A 3 -24.64 -4.06 2.68
C PRO A 3 -24.42 -2.54 2.82
N TYR A 4 -23.21 -2.05 2.46
CA TYR A 4 -22.83 -0.62 2.36
C TYR A 4 -22.46 0.14 3.65
N VAL A 5 -21.84 -0.51 4.63
CA VAL A 5 -21.38 0.13 5.88
C VAL A 5 -19.86 0.10 6.03
N THR A 6 -19.30 1.08 6.73
CA THR A 6 -17.88 1.15 7.05
C THR A 6 -17.49 -0.01 7.97
N SER A 7 -16.41 -0.72 7.66
CA SER A 7 -15.92 -1.88 8.42
C SER A 7 -15.05 -1.53 9.63
N SER A 8 -14.86 -0.24 9.94
CA SER A 8 -14.01 0.23 11.03
C SER A 8 -14.76 0.29 12.36
N ASN A 9 -14.07 -0.04 13.46
CA ASN A 9 -14.61 0.08 14.80
C ASN A 9 -14.65 1.56 15.24
N CYS A 10 -15.85 2.12 15.42
CA CYS A 10 -16.04 3.51 15.86
C CYS A 10 -16.14 3.66 17.39
N SER A 11 -15.67 2.67 18.16
CA SER A 11 -15.64 2.75 19.63
C SER A 11 -14.30 3.22 20.17
N ILE A 12 -14.28 3.67 21.43
CA ILE A 12 -13.05 3.99 22.15
C ILE A 12 -12.08 2.80 22.22
N GLY A 13 -12.61 1.56 22.27
CA GLY A 13 -11.80 0.35 22.17
C GLY A 13 -11.03 0.26 20.86
N GLY A 14 -11.59 0.77 19.76
CA GLY A 14 -10.91 0.86 18.47
C GLY A 14 -9.75 1.86 18.47
N VAL A 15 -9.80 2.90 19.30
CA VAL A 15 -8.66 3.82 19.51
C VAL A 15 -7.55 3.10 20.27
N CYS A 16 -7.87 2.40 21.35
CA CYS A 16 -6.90 1.63 22.13
C CYS A 16 -6.19 0.58 21.28
N THR A 17 -6.94 -0.23 20.53
CA THR A 17 -6.37 -1.31 19.72
C THR A 17 -5.74 -0.81 18.42
N GLY A 18 -6.28 0.25 17.82
CA GLY A 18 -5.79 0.81 16.57
C GLY A 18 -4.54 1.68 16.73
N LEU A 19 -4.41 2.42 17.84
CA LEU A 19 -3.25 3.27 18.13
C LEU A 19 -2.27 2.66 19.14
N GLY A 20 -2.60 1.52 19.74
CA GLY A 20 -1.77 0.90 20.79
C GLY A 20 -1.72 1.70 22.10
N LEU A 21 -2.72 2.54 22.36
CA LEU A 21 -2.77 3.39 23.56
C LEU A 21 -3.41 2.63 24.72
N ALA A 22 -2.74 2.64 25.88
CA ALA A 22 -3.32 2.12 27.11
C ALA A 22 -4.59 2.93 27.47
N PRO A 23 -5.71 2.29 27.84
CA PRO A 23 -6.97 2.98 28.13
C PRO A 23 -6.84 4.12 29.14
N LYS A 24 -5.93 4.00 30.11
CA LYS A 24 -5.67 5.01 31.14
C LYS A 24 -5.14 6.35 30.62
N TYR A 25 -4.62 6.41 29.39
CA TYR A 25 -4.12 7.64 28.78
C TYR A 25 -5.17 8.38 27.96
N ILE A 26 -6.35 7.79 27.80
CA ILE A 26 -7.46 8.46 27.14
C ILE A 26 -8.03 9.49 28.11
N GLY A 27 -7.93 10.76 27.73
CA GLY A 27 -8.53 11.87 28.46
C GLY A 27 -9.99 12.05 28.08
N ASP A 28 -10.37 13.25 27.67
CA ASP A 28 -11.76 13.54 27.29
C ASP A 28 -12.17 12.82 25.99
N ILE A 29 -13.37 12.24 26.00
CA ILE A 29 -13.94 11.55 24.85
C ILE A 29 -15.14 12.36 24.36
N TYR A 30 -15.05 12.87 23.14
CA TYR A 30 -16.06 13.75 22.56
C TYR A 30 -16.89 13.04 21.49
N GLY A 31 -18.20 12.94 21.71
CA GLY A 31 -19.13 12.36 20.74
C GLY A 31 -19.60 13.42 19.73
N VAL A 32 -19.41 13.19 18.43
CA VAL A 32 -19.96 14.05 17.37
C VAL A 32 -21.27 13.46 16.88
N VAL A 33 -22.37 14.17 17.14
CA VAL A 33 -23.73 13.71 16.84
C VAL A 33 -24.46 14.77 16.05
N LYS A 34 -25.36 14.37 15.16
CA LYS A 34 -26.26 15.30 14.46
C LYS A 34 -27.52 15.50 15.29
N ALA A 35 -28.19 16.63 15.14
CA ALA A 35 -29.49 16.89 15.77
C ALA A 35 -30.64 15.98 15.26
N TYR A 36 -30.36 15.04 14.36
CA TYR A 36 -31.28 14.03 13.84
C TYR A 36 -30.47 12.79 13.44
N THR A 37 -31.12 11.63 13.28
CA THR A 37 -30.40 10.39 12.97
C THR A 37 -30.32 10.19 11.45
N THR A 38 -29.16 9.74 10.97
CA THR A 38 -28.96 9.36 9.56
C THR A 38 -28.39 7.96 9.47
N ARG A 39 -28.82 7.18 8.47
CA ARG A 39 -28.33 5.81 8.25
C ARG A 39 -27.88 5.59 6.81
N VAL A 40 -26.82 4.80 6.67
CA VAL A 40 -26.31 4.30 5.38
C VAL A 40 -26.56 2.79 5.31
N GLY A 41 -26.95 2.30 4.14
CA GLY A 41 -27.27 0.89 3.90
C GLY A 41 -28.72 0.51 4.22
N ASP A 42 -29.01 -0.77 4.02
CA ASP A 42 -30.40 -1.29 4.00
C ASP A 42 -30.85 -1.85 5.36
N GLY A 43 -30.01 -1.76 6.40
CA GLY A 43 -30.36 -2.25 7.73
C GLY A 43 -31.55 -1.51 8.38
N VAL A 44 -32.22 -2.16 9.33
CA VAL A 44 -33.39 -1.62 10.05
C VAL A 44 -33.10 -0.25 10.66
N PHE A 45 -34.03 0.69 10.50
CA PHE A 45 -33.89 2.06 10.99
C PHE A 45 -35.19 2.47 11.71
N PRO A 46 -35.28 2.26 13.03
CA PRO A 46 -36.54 2.41 13.78
C PRO A 46 -37.13 3.82 13.72
N THR A 47 -36.28 4.85 13.67
CA THR A 47 -36.70 6.25 13.61
C THR A 47 -36.78 6.83 12.20
N GLU A 48 -36.67 5.99 11.16
CA GLU A 48 -36.70 6.43 9.76
C GLU A 48 -37.98 7.17 9.42
N LEU A 49 -37.82 8.30 8.72
CA LEU A 49 -38.92 9.08 8.16
C LEU A 49 -39.04 8.85 6.67
N LYS A 50 -40.19 8.32 6.26
CA LYS A 50 -40.57 8.08 4.85
C LYS A 50 -41.60 9.10 4.35
N ASN A 51 -41.59 10.29 4.93
CA ASN A 51 -42.51 11.40 4.63
C ASN A 51 -41.72 12.68 4.28
N GLU A 52 -42.45 13.76 4.04
CA GLU A 52 -41.88 15.07 3.65
C GLU A 52 -40.84 15.60 4.64
N ILE A 53 -40.99 15.32 5.95
CA ILE A 53 -40.00 15.70 6.96
C ILE A 53 -38.69 14.96 6.73
N GLY A 54 -38.73 13.67 6.41
CA GLY A 54 -37.55 12.89 6.05
C GLY A 54 -36.82 13.48 4.84
N GLU A 55 -37.56 13.88 3.80
CA GLU A 55 -37.01 14.52 2.60
C GLU A 55 -36.43 15.91 2.88
N HIS A 56 -37.06 16.67 3.78
CA HIS A 56 -36.56 17.96 4.27
C HIS A 56 -35.20 17.79 4.96
N LEU A 57 -35.09 16.85 5.91
CA LEU A 57 -33.84 16.55 6.62
C LEU A 57 -32.74 16.09 5.65
N GLN A 58 -33.10 15.29 4.65
CA GLN A 58 -32.15 14.86 3.61
C GLN A 58 -31.61 16.05 2.81
N THR A 59 -32.52 16.94 2.39
CA THR A 59 -32.20 18.02 1.45
C THR A 59 -31.41 19.13 2.11
N ARG A 60 -31.96 19.68 3.20
CA ARG A 60 -31.31 20.76 3.96
C ARG A 60 -30.04 20.27 4.64
N GLY A 61 -30.06 19.05 5.16
CA GLY A 61 -28.89 18.42 5.75
C GLY A 61 -27.81 17.98 4.76
N ARG A 62 -28.03 18.06 3.45
CA ARG A 62 -27.09 17.53 2.43
C ARG A 62 -26.65 16.09 2.68
N GLU A 63 -27.61 15.23 2.96
CA GLU A 63 -27.34 13.83 3.34
C GLU A 63 -27.17 12.91 2.13
N TRP A 64 -26.10 13.15 1.38
CA TRP A 64 -25.68 12.37 0.22
C TRP A 64 -24.29 11.73 0.43
N GLY A 65 -24.09 10.55 -0.14
CA GLY A 65 -22.77 9.93 -0.24
C GLY A 65 -21.87 10.73 -1.18
N VAL A 66 -20.79 11.32 -0.67
CA VAL A 66 -19.87 12.16 -1.46
C VAL A 66 -19.23 11.43 -2.66
N THR A 67 -19.02 10.12 -2.54
CA THR A 67 -18.42 9.30 -3.61
C THR A 67 -19.47 8.54 -4.43
N THR A 68 -20.56 8.11 -3.80
CA THR A 68 -21.56 7.23 -4.44
C THR A 68 -22.78 7.98 -4.96
N GLY A 69 -22.99 9.24 -4.57
CA GLY A 69 -24.18 10.04 -4.90
C GLY A 69 -25.49 9.55 -4.27
N ARG A 70 -25.48 8.43 -3.50
CA ARG A 70 -26.71 7.86 -2.93
C ARG A 70 -27.26 8.72 -1.80
N LYS A 71 -28.58 8.92 -1.78
CA LYS A 71 -29.30 9.55 -0.67
C LYS A 71 -29.14 8.69 0.60
N ARG A 72 -28.87 9.33 1.74
CA ARG A 72 -28.89 8.66 3.05
C ARG A 72 -30.30 8.71 3.62
N ARG A 73 -30.67 7.68 4.36
CA ARG A 73 -31.96 7.62 5.05
C ARG A 73 -31.89 8.53 6.28
N CYS A 74 -32.93 9.33 6.51
CA CYS A 74 -33.00 10.26 7.63
C CYS A 74 -34.18 9.90 8.55
N GLY A 75 -34.01 10.20 9.83
CA GLY A 75 -34.98 9.89 10.87
C GLY A 75 -34.86 10.84 12.04
N TRP A 76 -35.83 10.78 12.95
CA TRP A 76 -35.77 11.54 14.20
C TRP A 76 -34.55 11.13 15.05
N LEU A 77 -34.10 12.04 15.92
CA LEU A 77 -32.99 11.76 16.82
C LEU A 77 -33.35 10.56 17.72
N ASP A 78 -32.41 9.62 17.80
CA ASP A 78 -32.58 8.37 18.51
C ASP A 78 -31.75 8.35 19.80
N LEU A 79 -32.39 8.68 20.93
CA LEU A 79 -31.69 8.75 22.21
C LEU A 79 -31.47 7.37 22.83
N VAL A 80 -32.25 6.35 22.47
CA VAL A 80 -32.01 4.97 22.92
C VAL A 80 -30.67 4.48 22.34
N LEU A 81 -30.46 4.69 21.04
CA LEU A 81 -29.20 4.41 20.35
C LEU A 81 -28.04 5.26 20.90
N LEU A 82 -28.27 6.55 21.14
CA LEU A 82 -27.23 7.46 21.62
C LEU A 82 -26.83 7.16 23.07
N ARG A 83 -27.77 6.77 23.93
CA ARG A 83 -27.50 6.29 25.30
C ARG A 83 -26.65 5.03 25.30
N TYR A 84 -26.99 4.07 24.42
CA TYR A 84 -26.18 2.86 24.23
C TYR A 84 -24.76 3.19 23.74
N THR A 85 -24.63 4.11 22.79
CA THR A 85 -23.32 4.54 22.28
C THR A 85 -22.51 5.29 23.34
N THR A 86 -23.17 6.08 24.18
CA THR A 86 -22.56 6.78 25.31
C THR A 86 -22.06 5.80 26.36
N MET A 87 -22.84 4.77 26.69
CA MET A 87 -22.43 3.70 27.60
C MET A 87 -21.17 2.97 27.11
N ILE A 88 -21.07 2.69 25.80
CA ILE A 88 -19.90 2.01 25.22
C ILE A 88 -18.67 2.91 25.22
N ASN A 89 -18.83 4.20 24.91
CA ASN A 89 -17.71 5.08 24.64
C ASN A 89 -17.29 5.96 25.82
N GLY A 90 -18.14 6.13 26.83
CA GLY A 90 -17.87 7.00 27.96
C GLY A 90 -17.69 8.47 27.56
N PHE A 91 -18.59 9.02 26.72
CA PHE A 91 -18.45 10.40 26.27
C PHE A 91 -18.44 11.40 27.42
N THR A 92 -17.40 12.23 27.48
CA THR A 92 -17.25 13.35 28.42
C THR A 92 -18.14 14.53 28.03
N ALA A 93 -18.27 14.79 26.73
CA ALA A 93 -19.21 15.79 26.19
C ALA A 93 -19.60 15.47 24.73
N LEU A 94 -20.66 16.12 24.26
CA LEU A 94 -21.14 16.01 22.89
C LEU A 94 -20.90 17.29 22.09
N CYS A 95 -20.63 17.11 20.79
CA CYS A 95 -20.71 18.13 19.77
C CYS A 95 -21.97 17.84 18.93
N LEU A 96 -23.02 18.62 19.15
CA LEU A 96 -24.30 18.49 18.46
C LEU A 96 -24.29 19.34 17.19
N THR A 97 -24.26 18.69 16.03
CA THR A 97 -24.11 19.32 14.72
C THR A 97 -25.43 19.39 13.96
N LYS A 98 -25.51 20.28 12.97
CA LYS A 98 -26.65 20.42 12.05
C LYS A 98 -27.96 20.78 12.74
N LEU A 99 -27.89 21.57 13.81
CA LEU A 99 -29.09 22.05 14.48
C LEU A 99 -29.93 22.93 13.54
N ASP A 100 -29.28 23.68 12.66
CA ASP A 100 -29.86 24.54 11.62
C ASP A 100 -30.80 23.79 10.67
N THR A 101 -30.60 22.47 10.49
CA THR A 101 -31.48 21.65 9.63
C THR A 101 -32.90 21.56 10.18
N LEU A 102 -33.08 21.77 11.49
CA LEU A 102 -34.37 21.72 12.16
C LEU A 102 -35.09 23.08 12.20
N ASP A 103 -34.47 24.16 11.70
CA ASP A 103 -34.98 25.53 11.88
C ASP A 103 -36.39 25.74 11.34
N GLU A 104 -36.70 25.19 10.17
CA GLU A 104 -38.01 25.35 9.51
C GLU A 104 -39.12 24.47 10.09
N LEU A 105 -38.79 23.52 10.98
CA LEU A 105 -39.76 22.58 11.50
C LEU A 105 -40.66 23.24 12.55
N GLY A 106 -41.96 22.91 12.48
CA GLY A 106 -42.95 23.33 13.48
C GLY A 106 -43.08 22.38 14.66
N GLU A 107 -42.65 21.13 14.47
CA GLU A 107 -42.70 20.05 15.46
C GLU A 107 -41.47 19.15 15.25
N ILE A 108 -40.83 18.74 16.35
CA ILE A 108 -39.65 17.87 16.34
C ILE A 108 -39.91 16.71 17.29
N LYS A 109 -39.61 15.48 16.88
CA LYS A 109 -39.75 14.30 17.72
C LYS A 109 -38.40 13.69 18.07
N VAL A 110 -38.31 13.12 19.25
CA VAL A 110 -37.11 12.44 19.76
C VAL A 110 -37.50 11.08 20.31
N ALA A 111 -36.86 10.01 19.81
CA ALA A 111 -37.13 8.67 20.29
C ALA A 111 -36.44 8.45 21.64
N THR A 112 -37.21 8.00 22.63
CA THR A 112 -36.77 7.87 24.03
C THR A 112 -36.90 6.47 24.59
N THR A 113 -37.78 5.65 24.00
CA THR A 113 -38.04 4.29 24.46
C THR A 113 -38.30 3.38 23.28
N TYR A 114 -37.80 2.14 23.37
CA TYR A 114 -38.18 1.05 22.47
C TYR A 114 -39.04 0.06 23.23
N LYS A 115 -40.14 -0.37 22.63
CA LYS A 115 -41.01 -1.42 23.14
C LYS A 115 -41.09 -2.57 22.16
N ARG A 116 -41.21 -3.80 22.68
CA ARG A 116 -41.55 -4.98 21.89
C ARG A 116 -42.68 -5.71 22.59
N ASN A 117 -43.78 -5.95 21.87
CA ASN A 117 -45.00 -6.56 22.43
C ASN A 117 -45.49 -5.85 23.70
N GLY A 118 -45.43 -4.51 23.72
CA GLY A 118 -45.83 -3.69 24.86
C GLY A 118 -44.82 -3.60 26.02
N VAL A 119 -43.71 -4.35 25.99
CA VAL A 119 -42.68 -4.35 27.04
C VAL A 119 -41.50 -3.45 26.63
N GLU A 120 -41.09 -2.56 27.52
CA GLU A 120 -39.93 -1.68 27.32
C GLU A 120 -38.62 -2.48 27.30
N LEU A 121 -37.76 -2.16 26.32
CA LEU A 121 -36.43 -2.73 26.20
C LEU A 121 -35.43 -1.95 27.06
N PRO A 122 -34.57 -2.62 27.84
CA PRO A 122 -33.62 -1.95 28.73
C PRO A 122 -32.49 -1.21 27.98
N SER A 123 -32.15 -1.66 26.78
CA SER A 123 -31.07 -1.10 25.96
C SER A 123 -31.32 -1.34 24.47
N PHE A 124 -30.45 -0.77 23.63
CA PHE A 124 -30.49 -0.97 22.20
C PHE A 124 -30.33 -2.46 21.84
N PRO A 125 -31.21 -3.07 21.03
CA PRO A 125 -31.22 -4.51 20.81
C PRO A 125 -30.02 -4.98 19.97
N ALA A 126 -29.47 -6.15 20.32
CA ALA A 126 -28.36 -6.76 19.58
C ALA A 126 -28.81 -7.55 18.33
N SER A 127 -30.06 -8.01 18.29
CA SER A 127 -30.62 -8.80 17.17
C SER A 127 -31.37 -7.92 16.18
N VAL A 128 -31.13 -8.15 14.88
CA VAL A 128 -31.81 -7.47 13.77
C VAL A 128 -33.30 -7.80 13.75
N ASP A 129 -33.67 -9.05 14.02
CA ASP A 129 -35.08 -9.49 14.06
C ASP A 129 -35.84 -8.77 15.17
N THR A 130 -35.20 -8.59 16.33
CA THR A 130 -35.78 -7.79 17.43
C THR A 130 -35.97 -6.33 17.00
N MET A 131 -35.03 -5.81 16.22
CA MET A 131 -35.07 -4.44 15.70
C MET A 131 -36.19 -4.21 14.67
N HIS A 132 -36.66 -5.26 13.99
CA HIS A 132 -37.79 -5.16 13.05
C HIS A 132 -39.14 -4.99 13.75
N ASP A 133 -39.28 -5.57 14.94
CA ASP A 133 -40.55 -5.64 15.69
C ASP A 133 -40.63 -4.62 16.84
N ILE A 134 -39.80 -3.58 16.83
CA ILE A 134 -39.81 -2.55 17.89
C ILE A 134 -40.73 -1.38 17.56
N GLU A 135 -41.56 -1.05 18.52
CA GLU A 135 -42.34 0.18 18.58
C GLU A 135 -41.49 1.26 19.25
N VAL A 136 -41.43 2.44 18.64
CA VAL A 136 -40.64 3.57 19.14
C VAL A 136 -41.57 4.58 19.78
N GLU A 137 -41.31 4.93 21.04
CA GLU A 137 -41.99 6.04 21.72
C GLU A 137 -41.20 7.33 21.59
N TYR A 138 -41.94 8.39 21.23
CA TYR A 138 -41.37 9.70 20.97
C TYR A 138 -41.85 10.73 21.98
N VAL A 139 -40.94 11.61 22.38
CA VAL A 139 -41.28 12.89 22.99
C VAL A 139 -41.33 13.95 21.90
N THR A 140 -42.38 14.75 21.91
CA THR A 140 -42.63 15.80 20.91
C THR A 140 -42.27 17.16 21.49
N PHE A 141 -41.48 17.93 20.74
CA PHE A 141 -41.09 19.29 21.04
C PHE A 141 -41.67 20.25 20.00
N PRO A 142 -42.09 21.47 20.42
CA PRO A 142 -42.36 22.52 19.47
C PRO A 142 -41.07 22.88 18.73
N GLY A 143 -41.13 22.96 17.40
CA GLY A 143 -40.02 23.48 16.60
C GLY A 143 -39.90 25.00 16.69
N TRP A 144 -39.04 25.62 15.88
CA TRP A 144 -38.80 27.06 15.92
C TRP A 144 -39.02 27.80 14.59
N ARG A 145 -39.69 27.16 13.62
CA ARG A 145 -40.38 27.75 12.45
C ARG A 145 -39.67 28.95 11.80
N GLY A 146 -38.45 28.75 11.31
CA GLY A 146 -37.72 29.71 10.48
C GLY A 146 -36.88 30.72 11.26
N ARG A 147 -36.83 30.69 12.59
CA ARG A 147 -35.83 31.47 13.34
C ARG A 147 -34.45 30.82 13.15
N SER A 148 -33.69 31.38 12.20
CA SER A 148 -32.37 30.87 11.85
C SER A 148 -31.45 30.78 13.05
N THR A 149 -30.80 29.62 13.20
CA THR A 149 -29.76 29.41 14.19
C THR A 149 -28.36 29.74 13.65
N SER A 150 -28.20 29.95 12.33
CA SER A 150 -26.91 30.12 11.64
C SER A 150 -26.01 31.24 12.21
N ASP A 151 -26.60 32.33 12.73
CA ASP A 151 -25.86 33.46 13.30
C ASP A 151 -25.65 33.37 14.81
N CYS A 152 -26.20 32.33 15.46
CA CYS A 152 -26.03 32.13 16.90
C CYS A 152 -24.58 31.75 17.21
N ARG A 153 -23.96 32.45 18.16
CA ARG A 153 -22.59 32.18 18.63
C ARG A 153 -22.49 31.86 20.11
N THR A 154 -23.59 32.05 20.83
CA THR A 154 -23.70 31.72 22.27
C THR A 154 -24.94 30.88 22.51
N PHE A 155 -24.92 30.04 23.54
CA PHE A 155 -26.07 29.20 23.88
C PHE A 155 -27.35 30.04 24.08
N ASN A 156 -27.25 31.18 24.77
CA ASN A 156 -28.37 32.07 25.04
C ASN A 156 -28.93 32.78 23.79
N SER A 157 -28.16 32.87 22.70
CA SER A 157 -28.64 33.43 21.43
C SER A 157 -29.59 32.49 20.67
N LEU A 158 -29.58 31.19 20.99
CA LEU A 158 -30.44 30.19 20.36
C LEU A 158 -31.93 30.42 20.69
N PRO A 159 -32.85 30.07 19.76
CA PRO A 159 -34.28 30.03 20.04
C PRO A 159 -34.59 29.25 21.31
N HIS A 160 -35.59 29.69 22.08
CA HIS A 160 -35.94 29.05 23.35
C HIS A 160 -36.22 27.54 23.18
N ASN A 161 -36.98 27.16 22.16
CA ASN A 161 -37.29 25.75 21.88
C ASN A 161 -36.06 24.94 21.49
N ALA A 162 -35.10 25.54 20.77
CA ALA A 162 -33.84 24.88 20.44
C ALA A 162 -32.99 24.62 21.69
N ARG A 163 -32.98 25.56 22.65
CA ARG A 163 -32.32 25.35 23.95
C ARG A 163 -32.97 24.22 24.75
N LEU A 164 -34.31 24.19 24.81
CA LEU A 164 -35.05 23.11 25.50
C LEU A 164 -34.76 21.74 24.88
N TYR A 165 -34.69 21.67 23.56
CA TYR A 165 -34.33 20.45 22.84
C TYR A 165 -32.93 19.95 23.23
N ILE A 166 -31.94 20.84 23.30
CA ILE A 166 -30.56 20.50 23.68
C ILE A 166 -30.48 20.07 25.15
N GLN A 167 -31.12 20.83 26.05
CA GLN A 167 -31.17 20.51 27.47
C GLN A 167 -31.82 19.14 27.74
N PHE A 168 -32.84 18.79 26.96
CA PHE A 168 -33.47 17.48 27.04
C PHE A 168 -32.50 16.35 26.66
N ILE A 169 -31.70 16.54 25.60
CA ILE A 169 -30.66 15.59 25.20
C ILE A 169 -29.63 15.42 26.32
N GLU A 170 -29.14 16.51 26.89
CA GLU A 170 -28.18 16.50 28.00
C GLU A 170 -28.74 15.77 29.22
N GLN A 171 -29.99 16.08 29.60
CA GLN A 171 -30.65 15.47 30.74
C GLN A 171 -30.88 13.96 30.54
N TYR A 172 -31.31 13.55 29.33
CA TYR A 172 -31.57 12.15 29.04
C TYR A 172 -30.29 11.30 29.02
N LEU A 173 -29.18 11.85 28.50
CA LEU A 173 -27.91 11.13 28.36
C LEU A 173 -27.01 11.25 29.60
N GLY A 174 -27.21 12.27 30.42
CA GLY A 174 -26.28 12.62 31.51
C GLY A 174 -24.93 13.15 31.02
N VAL A 175 -24.85 13.62 29.77
CA VAL A 175 -23.62 14.10 29.12
C VAL A 175 -23.84 15.51 28.57
N PRO A 176 -22.98 16.49 28.89
CA PRO A 176 -23.13 17.87 28.44
C PRO A 176 -22.89 18.03 26.93
N VAL A 177 -23.63 18.94 26.29
CA VAL A 177 -23.42 19.37 24.90
C VAL A 177 -22.56 20.64 24.92
N LYS A 178 -21.26 20.47 24.63
CA LYS A 178 -20.28 21.56 24.72
C LYS A 178 -20.17 22.38 23.44
N TRP A 179 -20.47 21.78 22.30
CA TRP A 179 -20.45 22.46 21.00
C TRP A 179 -21.74 22.23 20.25
N ILE A 180 -22.20 23.28 19.58
CA ILE A 180 -23.42 23.28 18.79
C ILE A 180 -23.05 23.81 17.40
N GLY A 181 -23.20 22.96 16.39
CA GLY A 181 -22.99 23.32 14.98
C GLY A 181 -24.26 23.90 14.38
N VAL A 182 -24.22 25.20 14.08
CA VAL A 182 -25.29 25.99 13.46
C VAL A 182 -24.70 26.76 12.27
N ALA A 183 -24.72 26.19 11.07
CA ALA A 183 -24.22 26.91 9.90
C ALA A 183 -24.77 26.36 8.59
N GLU A 184 -25.32 27.25 7.78
CA GLU A 184 -25.67 27.01 6.40
C GLU A 184 -24.38 27.00 5.54
N ILE A 185 -24.11 25.89 4.83
CA ILE A 185 -22.84 25.66 4.11
C ILE A 185 -22.65 26.61 2.90
N ASP A 186 -23.62 27.45 2.53
CA ASP A 186 -23.51 28.34 1.37
C ASP A 186 -22.54 29.53 1.53
N SER A 187 -22.01 29.77 2.74
CA SER A 187 -20.98 30.80 2.98
C SER A 187 -19.53 30.35 2.71
N VAL A 188 -19.28 29.09 2.33
CA VAL A 188 -17.91 28.54 2.12
C VAL A 188 -17.52 28.43 0.63
N ARG A 189 -18.13 29.23 -0.26
CA ARG A 189 -17.63 29.42 -1.63
C ARG A 189 -16.64 30.60 -1.69
N GLN A 190 -15.37 30.26 -1.87
CA GLN A 190 -14.31 31.08 -2.50
C GLN A 190 -14.21 32.55 -2.05
N ARG A 191 -13.48 32.80 -0.95
CA ARG A 191 -12.65 34.02 -0.87
C ARG A 191 -11.18 33.62 -0.89
N GLN A 192 -10.61 33.71 -2.09
CA GLN A 192 -9.17 33.92 -2.26
C GLN A 192 -8.73 35.12 -1.40
N ALA A 193 -7.51 35.00 -0.88
CA ALA A 193 -6.82 35.98 -0.06
C ALA A 193 -7.01 37.43 -0.53
N SER A 194 -7.61 38.27 0.31
CA SER A 194 -7.34 39.71 0.38
C SER A 194 -8.21 40.39 1.45
N HIS A 195 -7.87 40.23 2.73
CA HIS A 195 -8.12 41.30 3.70
C HIS A 195 -7.21 41.14 4.93
N LYS A 196 -6.26 42.08 5.07
CA LYS A 196 -5.59 42.36 6.34
C LYS A 196 -6.60 43.10 7.21
N SER A 197 -6.93 42.57 8.38
CA SER A 197 -7.55 43.35 9.45
C SER A 197 -6.82 43.09 10.76
N ASN A 198 -6.20 44.14 11.26
CA ASN A 198 -5.51 44.21 12.55
C ASN A 198 -6.50 44.05 13.70
N LEU A 199 -6.35 43.02 14.54
CA LEU A 199 -6.84 42.97 15.92
C LEU A 199 -5.82 42.16 16.76
N PRO A 200 -5.60 42.54 18.03
CA PRO A 200 -4.44 42.11 18.80
C PRO A 200 -4.56 40.66 19.31
N SER A 201 -3.42 39.98 19.28
CA SER A 201 -3.20 38.58 19.64
C SER A 201 -3.10 38.39 21.16
N ASP A 202 -4.12 37.76 21.75
CA ASP A 202 -3.90 36.91 22.92
C ASP A 202 -3.95 35.45 22.48
N SER A 203 -2.93 34.72 22.90
CA SER A 203 -2.41 33.49 22.33
C SER A 203 -3.38 32.30 22.42
N ILE A 204 -4.09 32.04 21.33
CA ILE A 204 -4.45 30.68 20.93
C ILE A 204 -3.40 30.29 19.90
N SER A 205 -2.48 29.40 20.27
CA SER A 205 -1.62 28.72 19.32
C SER A 205 -2.50 27.89 18.40
N THR A 206 -2.95 28.50 17.30
CA THR A 206 -3.37 27.80 16.10
C THR A 206 -2.19 26.93 15.69
N ILE A 207 -2.24 25.65 16.07
CA ILE A 207 -1.48 24.62 15.37
C ILE A 207 -2.02 24.68 13.95
N ALA A 208 -1.29 25.39 13.08
CA ALA A 208 -1.45 25.23 11.66
C ALA A 208 -1.31 23.73 11.42
N TYR A 209 -2.36 23.09 10.90
CA TYR A 209 -2.21 21.81 10.23
C TYR A 209 -1.20 22.07 9.12
N THR A 210 0.08 21.81 9.40
CA THR A 210 1.06 21.57 8.34
C THR A 210 0.46 20.45 7.52
N ASP A 211 0.19 20.69 6.24
CA ASP A 211 -0.01 19.62 5.27
C ASP A 211 1.06 18.56 5.56
N GLU A 212 0.68 17.41 6.12
CA GLU A 212 1.64 16.36 6.41
C GLU A 212 2.30 16.01 5.08
N ILE A 213 3.62 16.23 5.00
CA ILE A 213 4.42 15.88 3.84
C ILE A 213 4.51 14.35 3.81
N ALA A 214 3.46 13.72 3.28
CA ALA A 214 3.32 12.29 3.14
C ALA A 214 3.55 11.87 1.68
N LEU A 215 4.02 10.64 1.49
CA LEU A 215 4.20 10.05 0.16
C LEU A 215 2.85 9.92 -0.56
N LYS A 216 2.79 10.34 -1.83
CA LYS A 216 1.55 10.27 -2.63
C LYS A 216 1.33 8.87 -3.19
N ARG A 217 0.10 8.35 -3.04
CA ARG A 217 -0.36 7.10 -3.68
C ARG A 217 -0.48 7.23 -5.19
N HIS A 218 0.51 6.77 -5.94
CA HIS A 218 0.54 6.86 -7.40
C HIS A 218 0.70 5.51 -8.11
N LEU A 219 1.09 4.45 -7.40
CA LEU A 219 1.27 3.12 -7.99
C LEU A 219 -0.09 2.41 -8.09
N ASN A 220 -0.47 2.04 -9.31
CA ASN A 220 -1.66 1.21 -9.56
C ASN A 220 -1.27 -0.28 -9.67
N LEU A 221 -2.26 -1.17 -9.80
CA LEU A 221 -2.03 -2.62 -9.91
C LEU A 221 -1.01 -2.98 -11.02
N TRP A 222 -1.15 -2.36 -12.20
CA TRP A 222 -0.23 -2.57 -13.32
C TRP A 222 1.19 -2.13 -12.99
N SER A 223 1.36 -0.98 -12.34
CA SER A 223 2.67 -0.53 -11.86
C SER A 223 3.26 -1.51 -10.86
N GLY A 224 2.45 -2.07 -9.95
CA GLY A 224 2.89 -3.08 -8.99
C GLY A 224 3.34 -4.39 -9.64
N ILE A 225 2.60 -4.90 -10.64
CA ILE A 225 2.99 -6.08 -11.42
C ILE A 225 4.31 -5.82 -12.16
N CYS A 226 4.39 -4.71 -12.91
CA CYS A 226 5.60 -4.33 -13.63
C CYS A 226 6.79 -4.11 -12.68
N PHE A 227 6.56 -3.59 -11.48
CA PHE A 227 7.61 -3.37 -10.49
C PHE A 227 8.21 -4.71 -10.01
N ILE A 228 7.37 -5.69 -9.66
CA ILE A 228 7.84 -7.03 -9.26
C ILE A 228 8.56 -7.71 -10.43
N VAL A 229 7.91 -7.78 -11.60
CA VAL A 229 8.50 -8.40 -12.80
C VAL A 229 9.81 -7.70 -13.19
N GLY A 230 9.87 -6.38 -13.08
CA GLY A 230 11.01 -5.57 -13.48
C GLY A 230 12.21 -5.70 -12.56
N ILE A 231 12.01 -5.93 -11.27
CA ILE A 231 13.11 -6.20 -10.35
C ILE A 231 13.60 -7.64 -10.56
N ILE A 232 12.69 -8.61 -10.56
CA ILE A 232 13.04 -10.04 -10.63
C ILE A 232 13.70 -10.38 -11.98
N ILE A 233 13.08 -10.00 -13.11
CA ILE A 233 13.66 -10.21 -14.44
C ILE A 233 14.80 -9.21 -14.64
N GLY A 234 15.98 -9.55 -14.12
CA GLY A 234 17.21 -8.78 -14.25
C GLY A 234 18.28 -9.51 -15.05
N SER A 235 19.54 -9.39 -14.61
CA SER A 235 20.65 -10.21 -15.12
C SER A 235 20.58 -11.66 -14.65
N GLY A 236 19.80 -11.96 -13.60
CA GLY A 236 19.68 -13.27 -12.96
C GLY A 236 19.44 -14.44 -13.92
N ILE A 237 18.42 -14.33 -14.77
CA ILE A 237 18.06 -15.38 -15.74
C ILE A 237 19.14 -15.62 -16.81
N PHE A 238 20.02 -14.66 -17.05
CA PHE A 238 21.06 -14.75 -18.08
C PHE A 238 22.39 -15.28 -17.53
N VAL A 239 22.61 -15.18 -16.21
CA VAL A 239 23.84 -15.61 -15.52
C VAL A 239 23.65 -16.93 -14.76
N SER A 240 22.54 -17.07 -14.00
CA SER A 240 22.28 -18.22 -13.14
C SER A 240 22.21 -19.59 -13.84
N PRO A 241 21.76 -19.74 -15.11
CA PRO A 241 21.67 -21.06 -15.74
C PRO A 241 22.97 -21.86 -15.70
N LYS A 242 24.12 -21.18 -15.89
CA LYS A 242 25.45 -21.78 -15.77
C LYS A 242 25.73 -22.29 -14.36
N SER A 243 25.47 -21.46 -13.36
CA SER A 243 25.68 -21.80 -11.95
C SER A 243 24.79 -22.94 -11.48
N VAL A 244 23.50 -22.92 -11.83
CA VAL A 244 22.55 -23.99 -11.48
C VAL A 244 22.98 -25.29 -12.14
N LEU A 245 23.27 -25.29 -13.45
CA LEU A 245 23.69 -26.49 -14.17
C LEU A 245 25.01 -27.06 -13.65
N LYS A 246 25.98 -26.19 -13.28
CA LYS A 246 27.26 -26.60 -12.71
C LYS A 246 27.07 -27.45 -11.45
N TYR A 247 26.08 -27.13 -10.63
CA TYR A 247 25.83 -27.85 -9.39
C TYR A 247 24.88 -29.04 -9.57
N THR A 248 23.91 -28.97 -10.48
CA THR A 248 22.97 -30.08 -10.69
C THR A 248 23.53 -31.20 -11.57
N GLU A 249 24.49 -30.89 -12.44
CA GLU A 249 25.12 -31.78 -13.44
C GLU A 249 24.14 -32.43 -14.45
N SER A 250 22.84 -32.23 -14.26
CA SER A 250 21.71 -32.73 -15.04
C SER A 250 20.79 -31.59 -15.46
N VAL A 251 20.27 -31.70 -16.68
CA VAL A 251 19.30 -30.76 -17.27
C VAL A 251 17.95 -30.85 -16.56
N GLY A 252 17.47 -32.07 -16.30
CA GLY A 252 16.21 -32.33 -15.61
C GLY A 252 16.19 -31.73 -14.22
N LEU A 253 17.22 -32.01 -13.41
CA LEU A 253 17.33 -31.41 -12.07
C LEU A 253 17.51 -29.89 -12.14
N CYS A 254 18.26 -29.35 -13.12
CA CYS A 254 18.37 -27.90 -13.32
C CYS A 254 17.00 -27.25 -13.51
N LEU A 255 16.17 -27.79 -14.42
CA LEU A 255 14.82 -27.30 -14.67
C LEU A 255 13.90 -27.43 -13.44
N THR A 256 14.01 -28.53 -12.69
CA THR A 256 13.27 -28.70 -11.42
C THR A 256 13.66 -27.63 -10.40
N ILE A 257 14.95 -27.33 -10.25
CA ILE A 257 15.43 -26.30 -9.31
C ILE A 257 14.87 -24.92 -9.64
N TRP A 258 14.76 -24.56 -10.92
CA TRP A 258 14.12 -23.30 -11.33
C TRP A 258 12.68 -23.21 -10.87
N VAL A 259 11.88 -24.25 -11.13
CA VAL A 259 10.45 -24.28 -10.74
C VAL A 259 10.30 -24.25 -9.22
N VAL A 260 11.07 -25.07 -8.49
CA VAL A 260 10.95 -25.15 -7.03
C VAL A 260 11.44 -23.85 -6.36
N SER A 261 12.52 -23.23 -6.86
CA SER A 261 12.97 -21.92 -6.37
C SER A 261 11.90 -20.84 -6.55
N GLY A 262 11.21 -20.87 -7.70
CA GLY A 262 10.08 -19.98 -7.98
C GLY A 262 8.89 -20.20 -7.04
N ILE A 263 8.52 -21.45 -6.76
CA ILE A 263 7.46 -21.79 -5.80
C ILE A 263 7.82 -21.30 -4.40
N VAL A 264 9.06 -21.49 -3.97
CA VAL A 264 9.55 -20.99 -2.67
C VAL A 264 9.46 -19.47 -2.60
N ALA A 265 9.86 -18.76 -3.67
CA ALA A 265 9.73 -17.31 -3.75
C ALA A 265 8.26 -16.85 -3.70
N LEU A 266 7.34 -17.56 -4.37
CA LEU A 266 5.90 -17.28 -4.31
C LEU A 266 5.32 -17.45 -2.91
N LEU A 267 5.65 -18.55 -2.23
CA LEU A 267 5.19 -18.79 -0.86
C LEU A 267 5.74 -17.73 0.10
N GLY A 268 7.03 -17.39 -0.02
CA GLY A 268 7.64 -16.30 0.74
C GLY A 268 6.94 -14.97 0.49
N ALA A 269 6.68 -14.62 -0.77
CA ALA A 269 6.00 -13.39 -1.13
C ALA A 269 4.56 -13.32 -0.59
N LEU A 270 3.83 -14.44 -0.56
CA LEU A 270 2.48 -14.49 0.00
C LEU A 270 2.46 -14.27 1.52
N CYS A 271 3.39 -14.88 2.26
CA CYS A 271 3.55 -14.60 3.70
C CYS A 271 3.86 -13.11 3.93
N PHE A 272 4.71 -12.54 3.09
CA PHE A 272 5.05 -11.12 3.13
C PHE A 272 3.88 -10.22 2.74
N ALA A 273 3.01 -10.65 1.82
CA ALA A 273 1.81 -9.91 1.44
C ALA A 273 0.85 -9.78 2.61
N GLU A 274 0.63 -10.87 3.36
CA GLU A 274 -0.22 -10.86 4.55
C GLU A 274 0.28 -9.83 5.56
N ILE A 275 1.57 -9.90 5.93
CA ILE A 275 2.17 -8.96 6.88
C ILE A 275 2.11 -7.51 6.35
N GLY A 276 2.39 -7.28 5.06
CA GLY A 276 2.34 -5.96 4.44
C GLY A 276 0.94 -5.34 4.36
N THR A 277 -0.10 -6.17 4.41
CA THR A 277 -1.48 -5.68 4.51
C THR A 277 -1.91 -5.39 5.95
N ILE A 278 -1.28 -6.03 6.95
CA ILE A 278 -1.50 -5.76 8.38
C ILE A 278 -0.78 -4.48 8.80
N ILE A 279 0.48 -4.31 8.36
CA ILE A 279 1.33 -3.15 8.66
C ILE A 279 1.59 -2.38 7.37
N PRO A 280 0.66 -1.52 6.91
CA PRO A 280 0.79 -0.79 5.65
C PRO A 280 1.70 0.44 5.79
N ARG A 281 2.92 0.23 6.29
CA ARG A 281 3.97 1.25 6.41
C ARG A 281 5.08 1.01 5.39
N SER A 282 5.74 2.09 4.98
CA SER A 282 6.96 2.01 4.17
C SER A 282 8.08 1.32 4.96
N GLY A 283 9.03 0.69 4.27
CA GLY A 283 10.19 0.04 4.91
C GLY A 283 10.04 -1.47 5.17
N ALA A 284 8.90 -2.06 4.82
CA ALA A 284 8.67 -3.53 4.76
C ALA A 284 9.22 -4.29 5.98
N GLU A 285 10.19 -5.18 5.77
CA GLU A 285 10.84 -6.03 6.78
C GLU A 285 11.24 -5.26 8.03
N LEU A 286 11.76 -4.04 7.85
CA LEU A 286 12.21 -3.20 8.96
C LEU A 286 11.03 -2.83 9.87
N ALA A 287 9.92 -2.39 9.25
CA ALA A 287 8.70 -2.08 9.96
C ALA A 287 8.09 -3.36 10.57
N TYR A 288 8.16 -4.50 9.88
CA TYR A 288 7.62 -5.76 10.39
C TYR A 288 8.38 -6.26 11.63
N MET A 289 9.70 -6.12 11.65
CA MET A 289 10.51 -6.47 12.83
C MET A 289 10.24 -5.52 13.99
N LYS A 290 10.21 -4.21 13.73
CA LYS A 290 9.95 -3.19 14.75
C LYS A 290 8.56 -3.33 15.37
N GLU A 291 7.52 -3.38 14.54
CA GLU A 291 6.13 -3.40 15.02
C GLU A 291 5.72 -4.82 15.44
N GLY A 292 6.08 -5.84 14.68
CA GLY A 292 5.70 -7.23 14.94
C GLY A 292 6.42 -7.82 16.15
N ILE A 293 7.77 -7.90 16.12
CA ILE A 293 8.53 -8.47 17.24
C ILE A 293 8.53 -7.51 18.43
N GLY A 294 8.59 -6.19 18.19
CA GLY A 294 8.53 -5.19 19.25
C GLY A 294 7.23 -5.21 20.05
N SER A 295 6.11 -5.62 19.44
CA SER A 295 4.85 -5.81 20.18
C SER A 295 4.91 -6.92 21.23
N VAL A 296 5.80 -7.92 21.05
CA VAL A 296 5.98 -9.04 21.99
C VAL A 296 7.14 -8.76 22.95
N HIS A 297 8.26 -8.29 22.44
CA HIS A 297 9.47 -7.93 23.20
C HIS A 297 10.12 -6.69 22.59
N GLU A 298 9.80 -5.51 23.12
CA GLU A 298 10.23 -4.21 22.61
C GLU A 298 11.75 -4.14 22.35
N ARG A 299 12.57 -4.49 23.35
CA ARG A 299 14.03 -4.44 23.24
C ARG A 299 14.59 -5.37 22.17
N THR A 300 14.02 -6.56 22.02
CA THR A 300 14.47 -7.54 21.01
C THR A 300 14.05 -7.10 19.61
N GLY A 301 12.83 -6.58 19.46
CA GLY A 301 12.35 -5.99 18.21
C GLY A 301 13.26 -4.85 17.73
N ASP A 302 13.66 -3.96 18.63
CA ASP A 302 14.54 -2.83 18.30
C ASP A 302 15.94 -3.25 17.87
N ILE A 303 16.55 -4.19 18.60
CA ILE A 303 17.89 -4.68 18.26
C ILE A 303 17.86 -5.38 16.90
N LEU A 304 16.87 -6.23 16.65
CA LEU A 304 16.75 -6.95 15.37
C LEU A 304 16.45 -5.98 14.21
N ALA A 305 15.54 -5.02 14.41
CA ALA A 305 15.24 -4.00 13.42
C ALA A 305 16.46 -3.11 13.13
N TYR A 306 17.23 -2.72 14.15
CA TYR A 306 18.47 -1.98 13.99
C TYR A 306 19.51 -2.76 13.18
N LEU A 307 19.78 -4.02 13.58
CA LEU A 307 20.74 -4.89 12.88
C LEU A 307 20.31 -5.14 11.43
N PHE A 308 19.02 -5.35 11.20
CA PHE A 308 18.47 -5.50 9.85
C PHE A 308 18.66 -4.23 9.02
N ASN A 309 18.33 -3.06 9.56
CA ASN A 309 18.49 -1.78 8.87
C ASN A 309 19.97 -1.52 8.54
N TRP A 310 20.86 -1.67 9.53
CA TRP A 310 22.30 -1.49 9.35
C TRP A 310 22.85 -2.39 8.24
N THR A 311 22.51 -3.68 8.29
CA THR A 311 22.98 -4.66 7.29
C THR A 311 22.41 -4.37 5.90
N ASN A 312 21.14 -3.97 5.80
CA ASN A 312 20.52 -3.66 4.52
C ASN A 312 21.07 -2.36 3.90
N THR A 313 21.11 -1.29 4.68
CA THR A 313 21.51 0.05 4.21
C THR A 313 23.00 0.12 3.86
N LEU A 314 23.88 -0.55 4.62
CA LEU A 314 25.33 -0.44 4.41
C LEU A 314 25.94 -1.57 3.58
N ILE A 315 25.36 -2.77 3.60
CA ILE A 315 25.96 -3.95 2.97
C ILE A 315 25.10 -4.43 1.80
N LEU A 316 23.88 -4.91 2.04
CA LEU A 316 23.12 -5.63 1.01
C LEU A 316 22.70 -4.73 -0.15
N LYS A 317 22.10 -3.56 0.12
CA LYS A 317 21.55 -2.69 -0.93
C LYS A 317 22.64 -2.04 -1.80
N PRO A 318 23.73 -1.47 -1.23
CA PRO A 318 24.84 -0.97 -2.04
C PRO A 318 25.52 -2.07 -2.86
N ALA A 319 25.76 -3.25 -2.28
CA ALA A 319 26.36 -4.37 -3.01
C ALA A 319 25.46 -4.86 -4.17
N SER A 320 24.15 -4.93 -3.95
CA SER A 320 23.17 -5.27 -4.99
C SER A 320 23.18 -4.24 -6.13
N ALA A 321 23.17 -2.94 -5.81
CA ALA A 321 23.24 -1.88 -6.80
C ALA A 321 24.56 -1.92 -7.61
N ALA A 322 25.69 -2.18 -6.95
CA ALA A 322 26.99 -2.34 -7.60
C ALA A 322 26.99 -3.53 -8.58
N VAL A 323 26.54 -4.71 -8.14
CA VAL A 323 26.48 -5.91 -9.00
C VAL A 323 25.59 -5.69 -10.23
N LEU A 324 24.42 -5.05 -10.05
CA LEU A 324 23.49 -4.80 -11.16
C LEU A 324 24.05 -3.75 -12.16
N THR A 325 24.68 -2.68 -11.68
CA THR A 325 25.28 -1.65 -12.55
C THR A 325 26.58 -2.12 -13.20
N MET A 326 27.35 -2.99 -12.56
CA MET A 326 28.48 -3.70 -13.16
C MET A 326 28.02 -4.66 -14.24
N SER A 327 26.97 -5.45 -13.97
CA SER A 327 26.37 -6.33 -14.98
C SER A 327 25.88 -5.53 -16.19
N PHE A 328 25.22 -4.38 -15.97
CA PHE A 328 24.83 -3.48 -17.06
C PHE A 328 26.04 -3.07 -17.90
N ALA A 329 27.09 -2.55 -17.27
CA ALA A 329 28.27 -2.04 -17.97
C ALA A 329 28.98 -3.14 -18.75
N GLU A 330 29.19 -4.32 -18.15
CA GLU A 330 29.83 -5.47 -18.80
C GLU A 330 29.06 -5.89 -20.06
N TYR A 331 27.74 -6.10 -19.96
CA TYR A 331 26.93 -6.52 -21.10
C TYR A 331 26.76 -5.44 -22.16
N PHE A 332 26.56 -4.19 -21.74
CA PHE A 332 26.40 -3.07 -22.67
C PHE A 332 27.68 -2.82 -23.47
N LEU A 333 28.84 -2.81 -22.80
CA LEU A 333 30.12 -2.62 -23.47
C LEU A 333 30.50 -3.83 -24.32
N SER A 334 30.21 -5.07 -23.87
CA SER A 334 30.47 -6.28 -24.67
C SER A 334 29.64 -6.34 -25.97
N GLY A 335 28.48 -5.67 -26.02
CA GLY A 335 27.70 -5.58 -27.26
C GLY A 335 28.25 -4.54 -28.25
N ILE A 336 28.99 -3.53 -27.75
CA ILE A 336 29.54 -2.42 -28.54
C ILE A 336 30.98 -2.71 -28.98
N MET A 337 31.76 -3.35 -28.11
CA MET A 337 33.17 -3.64 -28.33
C MET A 337 33.33 -5.05 -28.89
N ASP A 338 34.23 -5.20 -29.88
CA ASP A 338 34.56 -6.50 -30.48
C ASP A 338 35.45 -7.37 -29.55
N GLU A 339 35.81 -8.57 -30.03
CA GLU A 339 36.33 -9.78 -29.36
C GLU A 339 37.35 -9.65 -28.19
N CYS A 340 37.98 -8.50 -27.96
CA CYS A 340 38.90 -8.30 -26.83
C CYS A 340 38.22 -8.10 -25.47
N GLY A 341 36.89 -7.88 -25.45
CA GLY A 341 36.13 -7.61 -24.22
C GLY A 341 36.45 -6.23 -23.61
N PRO A 342 35.54 -5.67 -22.79
CA PRO A 342 35.76 -4.36 -22.20
C PRO A 342 36.82 -4.39 -21.08
N PRO A 343 37.77 -3.43 -21.04
CA PRO A 343 38.71 -3.30 -19.92
C PRO A 343 37.97 -3.08 -18.60
N GLU A 344 38.50 -3.66 -17.51
CA GLU A 344 37.87 -3.60 -16.19
C GLU A 344 37.63 -2.16 -15.70
N GLU A 345 38.58 -1.25 -15.99
CA GLU A 345 38.46 0.17 -15.66
C GLU A 345 37.29 0.85 -16.40
N LEU A 346 37.06 0.48 -17.67
CA LEU A 346 35.95 1.04 -18.44
C LEU A 346 34.59 0.54 -17.91
N ILE A 347 34.51 -0.73 -17.49
CA ILE A 347 33.32 -1.29 -16.83
C ILE A 347 33.03 -0.47 -15.56
N LYS A 348 34.02 -0.29 -14.68
CA LYS A 348 33.87 0.46 -13.42
C LYS A 348 33.42 1.90 -13.65
N ILE A 349 34.06 2.63 -14.57
CA ILE A 349 33.70 4.02 -14.89
C ILE A 349 32.26 4.10 -15.41
N THR A 350 31.89 3.19 -16.31
CA THR A 350 30.53 3.14 -16.87
C THR A 350 29.50 2.83 -15.78
N SER A 351 29.77 1.89 -14.89
CA SER A 351 28.88 1.56 -13.76
C SER A 351 28.66 2.74 -12.82
N VAL A 352 29.73 3.46 -12.45
CA VAL A 352 29.63 4.66 -11.60
C VAL A 352 28.82 5.74 -12.31
N PHE A 353 29.07 5.99 -13.59
CA PHE A 353 28.30 6.94 -14.38
C PHE A 353 26.82 6.57 -14.43
N THR A 354 26.50 5.30 -14.68
CA THR A 354 25.13 4.78 -14.69
C THR A 354 24.44 4.96 -13.34
N LEU A 355 25.13 4.67 -12.23
CA LEU A 355 24.59 4.84 -10.89
C LEU A 355 24.26 6.30 -10.60
N LEU A 356 25.15 7.24 -10.98
CA LEU A 356 24.91 8.68 -10.86
C LEU A 356 23.69 9.13 -11.68
N VAL A 357 23.52 8.61 -12.90
CA VAL A 357 22.35 8.91 -13.73
C VAL A 357 21.06 8.41 -13.07
N LEU A 358 21.04 7.15 -12.59
CA LEU A 358 19.88 6.59 -11.90
C LEU A 358 19.55 7.36 -10.62
N MET A 359 20.55 7.72 -9.82
CA MET A 359 20.40 8.55 -8.62
C MET A 359 19.71 9.88 -8.99
N ASN A 360 20.23 10.61 -9.99
CA ASN A 360 19.65 11.87 -10.44
C ASN A 360 18.20 11.73 -10.89
N ILE A 361 17.86 10.69 -11.67
CA ILE A 361 16.48 10.43 -12.11
C ILE A 361 15.56 10.20 -10.91
N ASN A 362 15.98 9.38 -9.95
CA ASN A 362 15.21 9.06 -8.75
C ASN A 362 15.04 10.27 -7.81
N CYS A 363 16.02 11.16 -7.76
CA CYS A 363 15.95 12.42 -6.99
C CYS A 363 14.96 13.42 -7.61
N ILE A 364 14.93 13.55 -8.95
CA ILE A 364 14.14 14.58 -9.64
C ILE A 364 12.64 14.23 -9.70
N SER A 365 12.29 12.98 -10.03
CA SER A 365 10.88 12.59 -10.11
C SER A 365 10.68 11.08 -9.97
N VAL A 366 10.06 10.69 -8.86
CA VAL A 366 9.56 9.33 -8.61
C VAL A 366 8.63 8.84 -9.73
N SER A 367 7.77 9.72 -10.26
CA SER A 367 6.87 9.36 -11.37
C SER A 367 7.62 9.05 -12.68
N ALA A 368 8.74 9.75 -12.93
CA ALA A 368 9.57 9.50 -14.10
C ALA A 368 10.35 8.19 -13.94
N ALA A 369 10.91 7.94 -12.76
CA ALA A 369 11.58 6.68 -12.42
C ALA A 369 10.64 5.47 -12.59
N ASN A 370 9.37 5.59 -12.19
CA ASN A 370 8.37 4.53 -12.40
C ASN A 370 8.01 4.34 -13.88
N ARG A 371 7.81 5.42 -14.65
CA ARG A 371 7.57 5.31 -16.11
C ARG A 371 8.75 4.65 -16.83
N LEU A 372 9.97 5.01 -16.45
CA LEU A 372 11.20 4.41 -16.97
C LEU A 372 11.26 2.90 -16.65
N ASN A 373 10.90 2.52 -15.43
CA ASN A 373 10.84 1.10 -15.03
C ASN A 373 9.86 0.31 -15.90
N ILE A 374 8.65 0.83 -16.15
CA ILE A 374 7.66 0.19 -17.04
C ILE A 374 8.24 -0.04 -18.45
N ILE A 375 8.94 0.95 -19.01
CA ILE A 375 9.59 0.81 -20.33
C ILE A 375 10.63 -0.32 -20.30
N PHE A 376 11.49 -0.35 -19.28
CA PHE A 376 12.48 -1.41 -19.15
C PHE A 376 11.85 -2.80 -19.01
N VAL A 377 10.76 -2.93 -18.23
CA VAL A 377 9.99 -4.18 -18.09
C VAL A 377 9.51 -4.67 -19.45
N ILE A 378 8.94 -3.78 -20.27
CA ILE A 378 8.47 -4.14 -21.61
C ILE A 378 9.65 -4.66 -22.46
N CYS A 379 10.78 -3.95 -22.48
CA CYS A 379 11.98 -4.38 -23.22
C CYS A 379 12.50 -5.76 -22.74
N LYS A 380 12.53 -5.98 -21.41
CA LYS A 380 12.96 -7.23 -20.78
C LYS A 380 12.06 -8.40 -21.19
N VAL A 381 10.75 -8.23 -21.02
CA VAL A 381 9.75 -9.27 -21.33
C VAL A 381 9.80 -9.60 -22.81
N VAL A 382 9.90 -8.61 -23.70
CA VAL A 382 10.06 -8.85 -25.15
C VAL A 382 11.31 -9.68 -25.43
N THR A 383 12.45 -9.34 -24.83
CA THR A 383 13.71 -10.09 -25.02
C THR A 383 13.57 -11.55 -24.58
N VAL A 384 13.00 -11.79 -23.40
CA VAL A 384 12.75 -13.15 -22.89
C VAL A 384 11.75 -13.91 -23.78
N MET A 385 10.68 -13.26 -24.22
CA MET A 385 9.71 -13.86 -25.13
C MET A 385 10.32 -14.24 -26.48
N THR A 386 11.24 -13.45 -27.02
CA THR A 386 11.98 -13.81 -28.24
C THR A 386 12.77 -15.10 -28.04
N VAL A 387 13.49 -15.23 -26.91
CA VAL A 387 14.23 -16.47 -26.58
C VAL A 387 13.29 -17.68 -26.49
N ILE A 388 12.13 -17.51 -25.87
CA ILE A 388 11.12 -18.57 -25.72
C ILE A 388 10.55 -18.98 -27.08
N ILE A 389 10.13 -18.02 -27.93
CA ILE A 389 9.53 -18.29 -29.24
C ILE A 389 10.53 -19.07 -30.12
N VAL A 390 11.78 -18.64 -30.15
CA VAL A 390 12.84 -19.35 -30.89
C VAL A 390 13.04 -20.77 -30.37
N GLY A 391 13.02 -20.96 -29.04
CA GLY A 391 13.08 -22.28 -28.42
C GLY A 391 11.93 -23.20 -28.85
N ILE A 392 10.69 -22.67 -28.86
CA ILE A 392 9.51 -23.42 -29.32
C ILE A 392 9.65 -23.83 -30.80
N VAL A 393 10.11 -22.93 -31.65
CA VAL A 393 10.37 -23.23 -33.07
C VAL A 393 11.44 -24.32 -33.21
N ARG A 394 12.52 -24.27 -32.44
CA ARG A 394 13.58 -25.30 -32.44
C ARG A 394 13.08 -26.67 -31.99
N ILE A 395 12.20 -26.71 -30.99
CA ILE A 395 11.54 -27.96 -30.55
C ILE A 395 10.64 -28.50 -31.66
N ALA A 396 9.86 -27.64 -32.31
CA ALA A 396 9.00 -28.04 -33.44
C ALA A 396 9.80 -28.57 -34.64
N GLN A 397 11.04 -28.12 -34.82
CA GLN A 397 12.00 -28.65 -35.80
C GLN A 397 12.67 -29.96 -35.37
N GLY A 398 12.37 -30.49 -34.17
CA GLY A 398 12.89 -31.76 -33.68
C GLY A 398 14.19 -31.68 -32.85
N HIS A 399 14.71 -30.49 -32.53
CA HIS A 399 15.96 -30.31 -31.76
C HIS A 399 15.75 -30.55 -30.25
N THR A 400 15.44 -31.79 -29.87
CA THR A 400 15.16 -32.20 -28.47
C THR A 400 16.23 -33.11 -27.86
N GLN A 401 17.33 -33.34 -28.59
CA GLN A 401 18.39 -34.29 -28.24
C GLN A 401 18.96 -34.13 -26.81
N TYR A 402 19.12 -32.89 -26.33
CA TYR A 402 19.68 -32.63 -25.00
C TYR A 402 18.63 -32.67 -23.88
N LEU A 403 17.35 -32.72 -24.22
CA LEU A 403 16.22 -32.81 -23.27
C LEU A 403 15.80 -34.25 -23.01
N GLN A 404 15.97 -35.16 -23.98
CA GLN A 404 15.51 -36.56 -23.90
C GLN A 404 16.16 -37.32 -22.73
N ASN A 405 17.47 -37.13 -22.50
CA ASN A 405 18.21 -37.73 -21.40
C ASN A 405 18.43 -36.74 -20.24
N GLY A 406 17.35 -36.04 -19.86
CA GLY A 406 17.44 -34.89 -18.96
C GLY A 406 18.06 -35.19 -17.60
N PHE A 407 17.76 -36.35 -17.00
CA PHE A 407 18.20 -36.73 -15.65
C PHE A 407 19.54 -37.48 -15.59
N ASP A 408 20.22 -37.66 -16.71
CA ASP A 408 21.50 -38.35 -16.73
C ASP A 408 22.60 -37.54 -16.05
N GLY A 409 23.37 -38.20 -15.18
CA GLY A 409 24.44 -37.56 -14.39
C GLY A 409 23.93 -36.65 -13.27
N THR A 410 22.71 -36.86 -12.77
CA THR A 410 22.17 -36.06 -11.66
C THR A 410 23.01 -36.20 -10.40
N THR A 411 23.45 -35.06 -9.83
CA THR A 411 24.16 -35.06 -8.56
C THR A 411 23.28 -35.62 -7.43
N ARG A 412 23.88 -36.38 -6.52
CA ARG A 412 23.22 -36.87 -5.29
C ARG A 412 23.75 -36.18 -4.03
N LYS A 413 24.68 -35.23 -4.18
CA LYS A 413 25.31 -34.54 -3.06
C LYS A 413 24.37 -33.43 -2.55
N PRO A 414 23.91 -33.48 -1.28
CA PRO A 414 22.98 -32.47 -0.75
C PRO A 414 23.51 -31.04 -0.83
N LEU A 415 24.83 -30.85 -0.62
CA LEU A 415 25.48 -29.54 -0.71
C LEU A 415 25.38 -28.94 -2.13
N SER A 416 25.57 -29.76 -3.17
CA SER A 416 25.45 -29.31 -4.56
C SER A 416 24.01 -28.87 -4.87
N VAL A 417 23.01 -29.63 -4.40
CA VAL A 417 21.61 -29.26 -4.54
C VAL A 417 21.30 -27.94 -3.81
N ALA A 418 21.84 -27.74 -2.61
CA ALA A 418 21.67 -26.49 -1.86
C ALA A 418 22.31 -25.28 -2.58
N LEU A 419 23.51 -25.44 -3.15
CA LEU A 419 24.17 -24.39 -3.95
C LEU A 419 23.42 -24.10 -5.26
N ALA A 420 22.80 -25.12 -5.87
CA ALA A 420 21.92 -24.93 -7.03
C ALA A 420 20.67 -24.10 -6.64
N PHE A 421 20.05 -24.39 -5.49
CA PHE A 421 18.96 -23.59 -4.95
C PHE A 421 19.38 -22.14 -4.66
N TYR A 422 20.56 -21.93 -4.08
CA TYR A 422 21.08 -20.60 -3.83
C TYR A 422 21.20 -19.78 -5.13
N ALA A 423 21.76 -20.39 -6.19
CA ALA A 423 21.87 -19.75 -7.50
C ALA A 423 20.51 -19.52 -8.18
N GLY A 424 19.55 -20.44 -8.00
CA GLY A 424 18.19 -20.32 -8.50
C GLY A 424 17.40 -19.21 -7.79
N LEU A 425 17.44 -19.17 -6.46
CA LEU A 425 16.79 -18.15 -5.64
C LEU A 425 17.34 -16.75 -5.90
N TRP A 426 18.64 -16.62 -6.18
CA TRP A 426 19.23 -15.34 -6.58
C TRP A 426 18.59 -14.76 -7.85
N ALA A 427 18.21 -15.61 -8.82
CA ALA A 427 17.53 -15.14 -10.02
C ALA A 427 16.07 -14.71 -9.77
N TYR A 428 15.47 -15.14 -8.66
CA TYR A 428 14.14 -14.72 -8.21
C TYR A 428 14.18 -13.54 -7.22
N ASP A 429 15.36 -12.99 -6.91
CA ASP A 429 15.51 -11.94 -5.91
C ASP A 429 14.66 -10.68 -6.21
N GLY A 430 14.16 -10.05 -5.16
CA GLY A 430 13.36 -8.84 -5.23
C GLY A 430 11.84 -9.04 -5.20
N TRP A 431 11.35 -10.27 -5.02
CA TRP A 431 9.92 -10.58 -4.82
C TRP A 431 9.27 -9.84 -3.64
N ASN A 432 10.05 -9.50 -2.61
CA ASN A 432 9.64 -8.73 -1.43
C ASN A 432 9.64 -7.22 -1.65
N SER A 433 10.22 -6.72 -2.75
CA SER A 433 10.49 -5.27 -2.90
C SER A 433 9.23 -4.42 -2.96
N LEU A 434 8.10 -4.95 -3.47
CA LEU A 434 6.85 -4.19 -3.55
C LEU A 434 6.32 -3.81 -2.16
N ASN A 435 6.58 -4.64 -1.14
CA ASN A 435 6.20 -4.36 0.24
C ASN A 435 6.84 -3.08 0.79
N SER A 436 8.04 -2.74 0.32
CA SER A 436 8.76 -1.56 0.81
C SER A 436 8.11 -0.25 0.36
N VAL A 437 7.21 -0.35 -0.63
CA VAL A 437 6.52 0.77 -1.28
C VAL A 437 5.01 0.72 -1.07
N THR A 438 4.53 -0.02 -0.06
CA THR A 438 3.11 -0.23 0.21
C THR A 438 2.33 1.08 0.41
N GLU A 439 2.93 2.11 1.01
CA GLU A 439 2.28 3.42 1.23
C GLU A 439 1.98 4.18 -0.06
N GLU A 440 2.76 3.93 -1.13
CA GLU A 440 2.61 4.57 -2.43
C GLU A 440 1.66 3.78 -3.36
N LEU A 441 1.26 2.57 -2.95
CA LEU A 441 0.35 1.69 -3.67
C LEU A 441 -1.12 2.08 -3.42
N LYS A 442 -1.89 2.20 -4.51
CA LYS A 442 -3.34 2.38 -4.43
C LYS A 442 -3.99 1.08 -3.97
N ASN A 443 -4.92 1.14 -3.01
CA ASN A 443 -5.64 -0.03 -2.47
C ASN A 443 -4.71 -1.21 -2.12
N PRO A 444 -3.75 -1.03 -1.18
CA PRO A 444 -2.69 -2.00 -0.92
C PRO A 444 -3.22 -3.39 -0.54
N GLN A 445 -4.30 -3.47 0.25
CA GLN A 445 -4.95 -4.74 0.64
C GLN A 445 -5.28 -5.66 -0.54
N ARG A 446 -5.70 -5.09 -1.67
CA ARG A 446 -6.07 -5.86 -2.87
C ARG A 446 -4.93 -5.90 -3.88
N ASN A 447 -4.31 -4.76 -4.13
CA ASN A 447 -3.35 -4.64 -5.23
C ASN A 447 -2.01 -5.31 -4.90
N LEU A 448 -1.58 -5.33 -3.64
CA LEU A 448 -0.33 -6.02 -3.25
C LEU A 448 -0.42 -7.52 -3.54
N TRP A 449 -1.49 -8.16 -3.02
CA TRP A 449 -1.76 -9.58 -3.24
C TRP A 449 -1.92 -9.92 -4.73
N LEU A 450 -2.73 -9.14 -5.47
CA LEU A 450 -2.91 -9.36 -6.91
C LEU A 450 -1.61 -9.20 -7.70
N SER A 451 -0.77 -8.21 -7.35
CA SER A 451 0.52 -8.02 -8.02
C SER A 451 1.43 -9.24 -7.84
N ILE A 452 1.48 -9.83 -6.65
CA ILE A 452 2.32 -11.00 -6.36
C ILE A 452 1.81 -12.25 -7.09
N VAL A 453 0.52 -12.54 -6.99
CA VAL A 453 -0.09 -13.74 -7.59
C VAL A 453 -0.08 -13.69 -9.12
N LEU A 454 -0.08 -12.51 -9.74
CA LEU A 454 0.04 -12.38 -11.19
C LEU A 454 1.51 -12.35 -11.66
N ALA A 455 2.39 -11.64 -10.95
CA ALA A 455 3.78 -11.46 -11.37
C ALA A 455 4.61 -12.74 -11.21
N LEU A 456 4.63 -13.36 -10.03
CA LEU A 456 5.55 -14.45 -9.74
C LEU A 456 5.30 -15.70 -10.59
N PRO A 457 4.07 -16.23 -10.71
CA PRO A 457 3.80 -17.36 -11.60
C PRO A 457 4.18 -17.08 -13.06
N SER A 458 3.96 -15.85 -13.53
CA SER A 458 4.39 -15.43 -14.87
C SER A 458 5.90 -15.53 -15.04
N VAL A 459 6.68 -15.05 -14.06
CA VAL A 459 8.15 -15.16 -14.08
C VAL A 459 8.61 -16.62 -14.01
N ILE A 460 7.97 -17.46 -13.21
CA ILE A 460 8.29 -18.90 -13.12
C ILE A 460 8.18 -19.56 -14.48
N VAL A 461 7.06 -19.32 -15.18
CA VAL A 461 6.83 -19.85 -16.53
C VAL A 461 7.88 -19.31 -17.50
N LEU A 462 8.15 -18.00 -17.49
CA LEU A 462 9.15 -17.39 -18.37
C LEU A 462 10.55 -17.98 -18.16
N TYR A 463 10.98 -18.13 -16.91
CA TYR A 463 12.31 -18.67 -16.59
C TYR A 463 12.44 -20.14 -16.96
N PHE A 464 11.41 -20.94 -16.69
CA PHE A 464 11.38 -22.35 -17.08
C PHE A 464 11.49 -22.51 -18.61
N LEU A 465 10.67 -21.77 -19.37
CA LEU A 465 10.67 -21.83 -20.83
C LEU A 465 11.98 -21.28 -21.44
N THR A 466 12.57 -20.26 -20.82
CA THR A 466 13.87 -19.71 -21.25
C THR A 466 14.99 -20.74 -21.10
N ASN A 467 15.03 -21.44 -19.97
CA ASN A 467 16.02 -22.51 -19.76
C ASN A 467 15.80 -23.68 -20.73
N ILE A 468 14.56 -24.06 -20.99
CA ILE A 468 14.26 -25.04 -22.05
C ILE A 468 14.83 -24.58 -23.38
N SER A 469 14.62 -23.31 -23.77
CA SER A 469 15.17 -22.76 -25.02
C SER A 469 16.70 -22.86 -25.08
N TYR A 470 17.42 -22.58 -23.99
CA TYR A 470 18.88 -22.76 -23.95
C TYR A 470 19.30 -24.21 -24.22
N PHE A 471 18.60 -25.18 -23.64
CA PHE A 471 18.90 -26.61 -23.84
C PHE A 471 18.46 -27.16 -25.20
N THR A 472 17.68 -26.43 -26.00
CA THR A 472 17.38 -26.85 -27.39
C THR A 472 18.56 -26.60 -28.34
N VAL A 473 19.49 -25.71 -27.95
CA VAL A 473 20.59 -25.25 -28.80
C VAL A 473 21.93 -25.73 -28.27
N MET A 474 22.14 -25.67 -26.95
CA MET A 474 23.43 -25.94 -26.32
C MET A 474 23.40 -27.23 -25.49
N ASN A 475 24.50 -27.98 -25.53
CA ASN A 475 24.73 -29.09 -24.61
C ASN A 475 25.31 -28.58 -23.26
N LYS A 476 25.44 -29.48 -22.27
CA LYS A 476 25.95 -29.13 -20.94
C LYS A 476 27.35 -28.49 -20.98
N ALA A 477 28.25 -29.02 -21.81
CA ALA A 477 29.64 -28.56 -21.88
C ALA A 477 29.74 -27.12 -22.43
N VAL A 478 29.02 -26.84 -23.52
CA VAL A 478 28.97 -25.50 -24.14
C VAL A 478 28.37 -24.49 -23.18
N LEU A 479 27.26 -24.82 -22.50
CA LEU A 479 26.64 -23.91 -21.54
C LEU A 479 27.57 -23.59 -20.36
N LEU A 480 28.34 -24.57 -19.88
CA LEU A 480 29.30 -24.38 -18.79
C LEU A 480 30.56 -23.59 -19.23
N SER A 481 30.97 -23.68 -20.49
CA SER A 481 32.11 -22.92 -21.02
C SER A 481 31.75 -21.49 -21.39
N SER A 482 30.48 -21.17 -21.64
CA SER A 482 30.02 -19.81 -21.94
C SER A 482 30.28 -18.85 -20.78
N ASN A 483 30.81 -17.66 -21.07
CA ASN A 483 30.85 -16.56 -20.10
C ASN A 483 29.45 -15.94 -19.93
N ALA A 484 28.71 -15.79 -21.03
CA ALA A 484 27.34 -15.31 -21.05
C ALA A 484 26.43 -16.27 -21.83
N VAL A 485 25.60 -17.03 -21.11
CA VAL A 485 24.77 -18.12 -21.69
C VAL A 485 23.85 -17.60 -22.79
N ALA A 486 23.20 -16.47 -22.54
CA ALA A 486 22.26 -15.88 -23.49
C ALA A 486 22.95 -15.37 -24.76
N VAL A 487 24.13 -14.78 -24.64
CA VAL A 487 24.91 -14.26 -25.79
C VAL A 487 25.37 -15.40 -26.68
N THR A 488 25.95 -16.45 -26.10
CA THR A 488 26.34 -17.67 -26.84
C THR A 488 25.11 -18.31 -27.51
N TRP A 489 23.97 -18.37 -26.82
CA TRP A 489 22.73 -18.84 -27.43
C TRP A 489 22.30 -17.98 -28.63
N GLY A 490 22.38 -16.66 -28.51
CA GLY A 490 22.03 -15.71 -29.58
C GLY A 490 22.92 -15.88 -30.80
N GLU A 491 24.23 -16.01 -30.60
CA GLU A 491 25.21 -16.27 -31.68
C GLU A 491 24.89 -17.57 -32.44
N LEU A 492 24.60 -18.65 -31.73
CA LEU A 492 24.31 -19.96 -32.32
C LEU A 492 22.99 -20.01 -33.11
N VAL A 493 22.03 -19.13 -32.80
CA VAL A 493 20.70 -19.19 -33.44
C VAL A 493 20.47 -18.07 -34.45
N LEU A 494 20.81 -16.84 -34.09
CA LEU A 494 20.48 -15.63 -34.84
C LEU A 494 21.70 -15.03 -35.55
N GLY A 495 22.89 -15.64 -35.36
CA GLY A 495 24.13 -15.22 -36.02
C GLY A 495 24.71 -13.92 -35.45
N ARG A 496 25.63 -13.31 -36.22
CA ARG A 496 26.46 -12.17 -35.76
C ARG A 496 25.68 -10.92 -35.33
N ILE A 497 24.49 -10.68 -35.88
CA ILE A 497 23.66 -9.53 -35.48
C ILE A 497 23.20 -9.67 -34.01
N ALA A 498 22.88 -10.89 -33.58
CA ALA A 498 22.51 -11.14 -32.19
C ALA A 498 23.69 -11.10 -31.22
N ALA A 499 24.91 -11.32 -31.70
CA ALA A 499 26.13 -11.17 -30.91
C ALA A 499 26.26 -9.76 -30.33
N HIS A 500 25.84 -8.73 -31.08
CA HIS A 500 25.86 -7.33 -30.63
C HIS A 500 24.56 -6.89 -29.95
N ALA A 501 23.41 -7.28 -30.50
CA ALA A 501 22.11 -6.79 -30.02
C ALA A 501 21.72 -7.40 -28.65
N LEU A 502 21.98 -8.69 -28.44
CA LEU A 502 21.50 -9.41 -27.26
C LEU A 502 22.21 -8.98 -25.96
N PRO A 503 23.54 -8.79 -25.91
CA PRO A 503 24.21 -8.20 -24.75
C PRO A 503 23.63 -6.82 -24.38
N ILE A 504 23.35 -5.95 -25.36
CA ILE A 504 22.78 -4.62 -25.09
C ILE A 504 21.40 -4.74 -24.43
N LEU A 505 20.53 -5.62 -24.94
CA LEU A 505 19.21 -5.86 -24.35
C LEU A 505 19.31 -6.44 -22.93
N ILE A 506 20.25 -7.34 -22.68
CA ILE A 506 20.53 -7.88 -21.34
C ILE A 506 21.07 -6.79 -20.41
N GLY A 507 21.93 -5.91 -20.90
CA GLY A 507 22.40 -4.74 -20.16
C GLY A 507 21.21 -3.87 -19.75
N ILE A 508 20.36 -3.47 -20.70
CA ILE A 508 19.13 -2.69 -20.41
C ILE A 508 18.24 -3.43 -19.39
N SER A 509 18.20 -4.76 -19.42
CA SER A 509 17.55 -5.56 -18.38
C SER A 509 18.17 -5.30 -16.99
N ALA A 510 19.48 -5.47 -16.84
CA ALA A 510 20.17 -5.22 -15.58
C ALA A 510 19.95 -3.78 -15.07
N LEU A 511 19.96 -2.79 -15.97
CA LEU A 511 19.70 -1.38 -15.66
C LEU A 511 18.30 -1.16 -15.07
N GLY A 512 17.28 -1.81 -15.63
CA GLY A 512 15.91 -1.71 -15.11
C GLY A 512 15.77 -2.29 -13.70
N SER A 513 16.47 -3.39 -13.41
CA SER A 513 16.48 -3.98 -12.05
C SER A 513 17.23 -3.08 -11.07
N ALA A 514 18.34 -2.45 -11.51
CA ALA A 514 19.08 -1.48 -10.69
C ALA A 514 18.19 -0.28 -10.31
N ASN A 515 17.43 0.27 -11.26
CA ASN A 515 16.51 1.38 -10.98
C ASN A 515 15.40 0.99 -9.99
N GLY A 516 14.80 -0.20 -10.14
CA GLY A 516 13.78 -0.70 -9.20
C GLY A 516 14.34 -0.99 -7.80
N SER A 517 15.57 -1.51 -7.71
CA SER A 517 16.25 -1.76 -6.45
C SER A 517 16.65 -0.47 -5.73
N LEU A 518 17.20 0.52 -6.45
CA LEU A 518 17.52 1.83 -5.89
C LEU A 518 16.26 2.51 -5.34
N PHE A 519 15.16 2.42 -6.09
CA PHE A 519 13.88 2.96 -5.66
C PHE A 519 13.39 2.36 -4.33
N SER A 520 13.45 1.04 -4.15
CA SER A 520 13.04 0.39 -2.89
C SER A 520 14.03 0.64 -1.75
N SER A 521 15.34 0.63 -2.04
CA SER A 521 16.42 0.78 -1.04
C SER A 521 16.31 2.09 -0.24
N ALA A 522 15.99 3.20 -0.90
CA ALA A 522 15.85 4.50 -0.26
C ALA A 522 14.77 4.53 0.84
N ARG A 523 13.74 3.67 0.75
CA ARG A 523 12.67 3.61 1.76
C ARG A 523 13.13 2.93 3.05
N TYR A 524 14.00 1.92 2.96
CA TYR A 524 14.60 1.32 4.17
C TYR A 524 15.42 2.35 4.93
N CYS A 525 16.27 3.12 4.23
CA CYS A 525 17.07 4.18 4.82
C CYS A 525 16.20 5.27 5.48
N MET A 526 15.17 5.75 4.76
CA MET A 526 14.26 6.77 5.26
C MET A 526 13.56 6.33 6.55
N VAL A 527 13.02 5.10 6.56
CA VAL A 527 12.27 4.55 7.70
C VAL A 527 13.22 4.22 8.87
N GLY A 528 14.42 3.72 8.59
CA GLY A 528 15.46 3.53 9.61
C GLY A 528 15.84 4.83 10.31
N ALA A 529 15.89 5.94 9.58
CA ALA A 529 16.12 7.27 10.16
C ALA A 529 14.92 7.76 10.98
N GLN A 530 13.68 7.47 10.55
CA GLN A 530 12.47 7.78 11.32
C GLN A 530 12.42 7.02 12.66
N TYR A 531 12.90 5.78 12.69
CA TYR A 531 13.01 4.98 13.91
C TYR A 531 14.24 5.35 14.78
N GLY A 532 15.07 6.30 14.36
CA GLY A 532 16.25 6.75 15.10
C GLY A 532 17.48 5.83 14.98
N TYR A 533 17.47 4.87 14.05
CA TYR A 533 18.62 3.97 13.79
C TYR A 533 19.69 4.61 12.91
N LEU A 534 19.32 5.65 12.17
CA LEU A 534 20.20 6.46 11.33
C LEU A 534 20.00 7.95 11.69
N PRO A 535 20.97 8.82 11.37
CA PRO A 535 20.81 10.26 11.55
C PRO A 535 19.53 10.80 10.90
N GLN A 536 18.83 11.69 11.61
CA GLN A 536 17.52 12.20 11.21
C GLN A 536 17.51 12.91 9.84
N ILE A 537 18.65 13.39 9.36
CA ILE A 537 18.77 13.99 8.02
C ILE A 537 18.29 13.05 6.90
N PHE A 538 18.44 11.73 7.08
CA PHE A 538 18.05 10.75 6.08
C PHE A 538 16.53 10.52 6.01
N SER A 539 15.75 10.94 7.02
CA SER A 539 14.29 10.85 6.99
C SER A 539 13.62 12.00 6.21
N TYR A 540 14.38 12.98 5.73
CA TYR A 540 13.82 14.18 5.11
C TYR A 540 13.33 13.92 3.69
N ILE A 541 12.19 14.54 3.37
CA ILE A 541 11.56 14.52 2.05
C ILE A 541 11.66 15.91 1.44
N GLN A 542 12.06 16.00 0.17
CA GLN A 542 12.14 17.26 -0.55
C GLN A 542 10.74 17.87 -0.72
N LYS A 543 10.58 19.15 -0.33
CA LYS A 543 9.29 19.86 -0.33
C LYS A 543 8.58 19.89 -1.71
N ASP A 544 9.32 20.20 -2.78
CA ASP A 544 8.71 20.42 -4.11
C ASP A 544 8.53 19.13 -4.91
N ARG A 545 9.45 18.17 -4.74
CA ARG A 545 9.50 16.92 -5.53
C ARG A 545 8.91 15.72 -4.78
N LEU A 546 8.73 15.83 -3.46
CA LEU A 546 8.25 14.77 -2.57
C LEU A 546 9.09 13.48 -2.70
N THR A 547 10.40 13.63 -2.87
CA THR A 547 11.37 12.54 -2.99
C THR A 547 12.27 12.47 -1.75
N PRO A 548 12.66 11.27 -1.28
CA PRO A 548 13.56 11.12 -0.13
C PRO A 548 15.03 11.34 -0.54
N LEU A 549 15.36 12.57 -0.95
CA LEU A 549 16.65 12.94 -1.54
C LEU A 549 17.87 12.48 -0.71
N PRO A 550 17.97 12.74 0.62
CA PRO A 550 19.15 12.35 1.38
C PRO A 550 19.32 10.83 1.48
N SER A 551 18.21 10.08 1.56
CA SER A 551 18.25 8.62 1.56
C SER A 551 18.68 8.05 0.21
N ILE A 552 18.23 8.65 -0.90
CA ILE A 552 18.65 8.24 -2.26
C ILE A 552 20.13 8.54 -2.49
N VAL A 553 20.66 9.63 -1.94
CA VAL A 553 22.08 9.98 -2.08
C VAL A 553 22.99 9.07 -1.25
N LEU A 554 22.50 8.55 -0.12
CA LEU A 554 23.25 7.61 0.71
C LEU A 554 23.33 6.21 0.08
N GLN A 555 22.28 5.78 -0.62
CA GLN A 555 22.17 4.47 -1.28
C GLN A 555 22.79 4.50 -2.67
#